data_AF-W5JTI2-F1
#
_entry.id   AF-W5JTI2-F1
#
_cell.length_a   1.000
_cell.length_b   1.000
_cell.length_c   1.000
_cell.angle_alpha   90.00
_cell.angle_beta   90.00
_cell.angle_gamma   90.00
#
_symmetry.space_group_name_H-M   'P 1'
#
loop_
_entity.id
_entity.type
_entity.pdbx_description
1 polymer ?
#
loop_
_entity_poly.entity_id
_entity_poly.type
_entity_poly.pdbx_seq_one_letter_code
_entity_poly.pdbx_strand_id
1 'polypeptide(L)'
;MQSEDAKYIKKRWKGGTIEPHPTEKALIVNYKLEAAVFGEPGDPMLEDKKDCQRIIRLKSLNSKTDPAVLAREVVDKCDLIHRSQLSDIEQIIYYLKNRKNVEQSSASSVGVGVGSQRSVSRVSGKVSPMMEVTEKASIRNIDEYIELLYEDLSEKVKGSRLILQLARDPDNLEELEKNEAVLSALSRVLREDWRRSLDLSTNIIYIFFCFSTYTSFHSVIVNYKIGSLCMDVIDYELRRYDQMKHDLDARKSGGIAAAVGQCAGENRHGSGGD
;
A
#
# COMPACT_ATOMS: atom_id res chain seq x y z
N MET A 1 -41.18 2.21 27.15
CA MET A 1 -40.58 3.30 26.36
C MET A 1 -40.51 2.80 24.93
N GLN A 2 -41.35 3.37 24.06
CA GLN A 2 -41.42 3.03 22.64
C GLN A 2 -40.22 3.67 21.93
N SER A 3 -39.52 2.89 21.11
CA SER A 3 -38.38 3.34 20.30
C SER A 3 -38.74 3.12 18.83
N GLU A 4 -39.60 3.97 18.30
CA GLU A 4 -39.99 4.00 16.89
C GLU A 4 -39.99 5.45 16.37
N ASP A 5 -38.83 6.10 16.22
CA ASP A 5 -38.80 7.47 15.64
C ASP A 5 -37.60 7.73 14.74
N ALA A 6 -37.42 6.90 13.71
CA ALA A 6 -36.65 7.28 12.53
C ALA A 6 -37.46 6.94 11.27
N LYS A 7 -38.17 7.93 10.70
CA LYS A 7 -39.07 7.70 9.54
C LYS A 7 -38.36 7.77 8.19
N TYR A 8 -37.27 8.54 8.05
CA TYR A 8 -36.50 8.60 6.80
C TYR A 8 -35.08 9.16 6.98
N ILE A 9 -34.15 8.68 6.13
CA ILE A 9 -32.76 9.14 6.04
C ILE A 9 -32.58 9.90 4.73
N LYS A 10 -32.21 11.18 4.79
CA LYS A 10 -31.86 11.96 3.59
C LYS A 10 -30.34 12.04 3.44
N LYS A 11 -29.81 11.41 2.39
CA LYS A 11 -28.40 11.52 2.00
C LYS A 11 -28.23 12.68 1.01
N ARG A 12 -27.31 13.59 1.29
CA ARG A 12 -26.91 14.66 0.37
C ARG A 12 -25.40 14.58 0.15
N TRP A 13 -25.00 14.83 -1.09
CA TRP A 13 -23.59 14.91 -1.48
C TRP A 13 -23.28 16.37 -1.77
N LYS A 14 -22.25 16.91 -1.13
CA LYS A 14 -21.66 18.20 -1.51
C LYS A 14 -20.36 17.92 -2.24
N GLY A 15 -20.27 18.39 -3.49
CA GLY A 15 -19.06 18.29 -4.29
C GLY A 15 -17.90 19.01 -3.60
N GLY A 16 -16.74 18.35 -3.55
CA GLY A 16 -15.49 18.91 -3.03
C GLY A 16 -14.45 19.10 -4.14
N THR A 17 -13.17 19.09 -3.75
CA THR A 17 -12.05 19.30 -4.68
C THR A 17 -11.78 18.07 -5.54
N ILE A 18 -11.28 18.29 -6.76
CA ILE A 18 -10.86 17.24 -7.69
C ILE A 18 -9.36 17.36 -7.90
N GLU A 19 -8.63 16.25 -7.74
CA GLU A 19 -7.16 16.22 -7.77
C GLU A 19 -6.64 15.08 -8.66
N PRO A 20 -5.45 15.21 -9.29
CA PRO A 20 -4.79 14.11 -9.98
C PRO A 20 -4.38 13.01 -8.99
N HIS A 21 -4.57 11.75 -9.38
CA HIS A 21 -4.00 10.64 -8.61
C HIS A 21 -2.46 10.70 -8.62
N PRO A 22 -1.79 10.52 -7.46
CA PRO A 22 -0.35 10.67 -7.33
C PRO A 22 0.46 9.58 -8.03
N THR A 23 -0.13 8.53 -8.58
CA THR A 23 0.59 7.46 -9.29
C THR A 23 -0.15 6.86 -10.49
N GLU A 24 -1.48 6.99 -10.54
CA GLU A 24 -2.32 6.31 -11.53
C GLU A 24 -2.86 7.34 -12.52
N LYS A 25 -3.31 6.87 -13.68
CA LYS A 25 -4.15 7.66 -14.59
C LYS A 25 -5.58 7.71 -14.04
N ALA A 26 -5.78 8.43 -12.95
CA ALA A 26 -7.06 8.51 -12.25
C ALA A 26 -7.29 9.90 -11.63
N LEU A 27 -8.55 10.24 -11.40
CA LEU A 27 -8.98 11.45 -10.69
C LEU A 27 -9.40 11.09 -9.28
N ILE A 28 -9.07 11.92 -8.30
CA ILE A 28 -9.56 11.83 -6.93
C ILE A 28 -10.63 12.90 -6.74
N VAL A 29 -11.85 12.48 -6.43
CA VAL A 29 -12.98 13.37 -6.13
C VAL A 29 -13.23 13.34 -4.63
N ASN A 30 -12.91 14.43 -3.95
CA ASN A 30 -13.25 14.64 -2.55
C ASN A 30 -14.72 15.09 -2.48
N TYR A 31 -15.52 14.51 -1.59
CA TYR A 31 -16.91 14.90 -1.40
C TYR A 31 -17.34 14.73 0.05
N LYS A 32 -18.34 15.51 0.47
CA LYS A 32 -18.95 15.40 1.79
C LYS A 32 -20.29 14.69 1.70
N LEU A 33 -20.43 13.61 2.46
CA LEU A 33 -21.69 12.93 2.67
C LEU A 33 -22.34 13.49 3.93
N GLU A 34 -23.49 14.15 3.76
CA GLU A 34 -24.32 14.61 4.85
C GLU A 34 -25.53 13.68 4.95
N ALA A 35 -25.69 13.01 6.09
CA ALA A 35 -26.84 12.18 6.41
C ALA A 35 -27.65 12.85 7.52
N ALA A 36 -28.91 13.18 7.22
CA ALA A 36 -29.84 13.70 8.21
C ALA A 36 -30.94 12.67 8.45
N VAL A 37 -31.13 12.28 9.73
CA VAL A 37 -32.23 11.44 10.20
C VAL A 37 -33.33 12.34 10.71
N PHE A 38 -34.54 12.19 10.18
CA PHE A 38 -35.70 12.99 10.57
C PHE A 38 -36.72 12.12 11.32
N GLY A 39 -37.23 12.64 12.43
CA GLY A 39 -38.34 12.06 13.19
C GLY A 39 -39.69 12.58 12.67
N GLU A 40 -39.98 13.86 12.92
CA GLU A 40 -41.17 14.58 12.43
C GLU A 40 -40.82 15.50 11.24
N PRO A 41 -41.79 15.87 10.37
CA PRO A 41 -41.53 16.68 9.19
C PRO A 41 -41.09 18.10 9.57
N GLY A 42 -39.77 18.31 9.66
CA GLY A 42 -39.18 19.64 9.77
C GLY A 42 -37.91 19.72 10.61
N ASP A 43 -37.71 18.80 11.55
CA ASP A 43 -36.60 18.89 12.51
C ASP A 43 -35.65 17.67 12.43
N PRO A 44 -34.38 17.86 12.02
CA PRO A 44 -33.41 16.77 11.94
C PRO A 44 -32.95 16.36 13.35
N MET A 45 -33.17 15.09 13.72
CA MET A 45 -32.79 14.56 15.03
C MET A 45 -31.29 14.20 15.11
N LEU A 46 -30.66 13.89 13.96
CA LEU A 46 -29.24 13.54 13.87
C LEU A 46 -28.68 14.00 12.51
N GLU A 47 -27.58 14.76 12.52
CA GLU A 47 -26.88 15.21 11.31
C GLU A 47 -25.42 14.73 11.35
N ASP A 48 -25.10 13.70 10.57
CA ASP A 48 -23.74 13.17 10.43
C ASP A 48 -23.09 13.69 9.15
N LYS A 49 -21.85 14.15 9.27
CA LYS A 49 -21.02 14.61 8.14
C LYS A 49 -19.78 13.73 8.03
N LYS A 50 -19.58 13.13 6.87
CA LYS A 50 -18.42 12.30 6.58
C LYS A 50 -17.69 12.81 5.34
N ASP A 51 -16.39 13.06 5.50
CA ASP A 51 -15.50 13.31 4.37
C ASP A 51 -15.18 11.99 3.68
N CYS A 52 -15.39 11.95 2.37
CA CYS A 52 -15.22 10.78 1.54
C CYS A 52 -14.40 11.11 0.29
N GLN A 53 -13.75 10.10 -0.27
CA GLN A 53 -13.02 10.20 -1.53
C GLN A 53 -13.54 9.16 -2.51
N ARG A 54 -13.65 9.51 -3.79
CA ARG A 54 -13.93 8.58 -4.88
C ARG A 54 -12.82 8.67 -5.93
N ILE A 55 -12.25 7.53 -6.28
CA ILE A 55 -11.23 7.42 -7.32
C ILE A 55 -11.91 7.05 -8.64
N ILE A 56 -11.65 7.83 -9.70
CA ILE A 56 -12.16 7.59 -11.05
C ILE A 56 -10.99 7.22 -11.95
N ARG A 57 -10.86 5.93 -12.28
CA ARG A 57 -9.80 5.41 -13.15
C ARG A 57 -10.10 5.71 -14.62
N LEU A 58 -9.17 6.38 -15.30
CA LEU A 58 -9.28 6.78 -16.70
C LEU A 58 -8.76 5.65 -17.61
N LYS A 59 -9.52 4.57 -17.74
CA LYS A 59 -9.13 3.36 -18.49
C LYS A 59 -8.78 3.64 -19.96
N SER A 60 -9.40 4.66 -20.56
CA SER A 60 -9.17 5.08 -21.95
C SER A 60 -8.05 6.11 -22.13
N LEU A 61 -7.33 6.51 -21.06
CA LEU A 61 -6.29 7.54 -21.15
C LEU A 61 -4.96 6.96 -21.69
N ASN A 62 -4.67 7.26 -22.95
CA ASN A 62 -3.44 6.90 -23.65
C ASN A 62 -2.82 8.14 -24.35
N SER A 63 -1.68 7.96 -25.01
CA SER A 63 -0.95 9.07 -25.68
C SER A 63 -1.75 9.75 -26.79
N LYS A 64 -2.74 9.06 -27.39
CA LYS A 64 -3.60 9.56 -28.47
C LYS A 64 -4.95 10.09 -28.00
N THR A 65 -5.31 9.88 -26.73
CA THR A 65 -6.61 10.33 -26.18
C THR A 65 -6.69 11.85 -26.11
N ASP A 66 -7.82 12.41 -26.54
CA ASP A 66 -8.12 13.82 -26.38
C ASP A 66 -8.61 14.12 -24.94
N PRO A 67 -7.87 14.94 -24.15
CA PRO A 67 -8.27 15.31 -22.79
C PRO A 67 -9.66 15.96 -22.70
N ALA A 68 -10.05 16.77 -23.69
CA ALA A 68 -11.31 17.53 -23.67
C ALA A 68 -12.53 16.61 -23.87
N VAL A 69 -12.39 15.58 -24.69
CA VAL A 69 -13.46 14.57 -24.89
C VAL A 69 -13.58 13.69 -23.65
N LEU A 70 -12.45 13.26 -23.07
CA LEU A 70 -12.46 12.42 -21.87
C LEU A 70 -13.00 13.17 -20.65
N ALA A 71 -12.68 14.47 -20.50
CA ALA A 71 -13.22 15.30 -19.42
C ALA A 71 -14.75 15.38 -19.48
N ARG A 72 -15.33 15.59 -20.66
CA ARG A 72 -16.78 15.60 -20.86
C ARG A 72 -17.41 14.25 -20.51
N GLU A 73 -16.81 13.15 -20.96
CA GLU A 73 -17.27 11.80 -20.64
C GLU A 73 -17.28 11.53 -19.13
N VAL A 74 -16.24 11.98 -18.41
CA VAL A 74 -16.14 11.83 -16.95
C VAL A 74 -17.22 12.62 -16.23
N VAL A 75 -17.45 13.88 -16.63
CA VAL A 75 -18.49 14.73 -16.04
C VAL A 75 -19.89 14.17 -16.30
N ASP A 76 -20.15 13.66 -17.51
CA ASP A 76 -21.45 13.10 -17.86
C ASP A 76 -21.73 11.75 -17.16
N LYS A 77 -20.69 10.99 -16.79
CA LYS A 77 -20.81 9.69 -16.10
C LYS A 77 -20.70 9.76 -14.58
N CYS A 78 -20.37 10.92 -14.00
CA CYS A 78 -20.11 11.04 -12.56
C CYS A 78 -20.96 12.11 -11.88
N ASP A 79 -22.02 11.67 -11.19
CA ASP A 79 -22.98 12.52 -10.48
C ASP A 79 -22.38 13.33 -9.31
N LEU A 80 -21.13 13.05 -8.91
CA LEU A 80 -20.42 13.78 -7.86
C LEU A 80 -19.65 15.00 -8.39
N ILE A 81 -19.56 15.14 -9.71
CA ILE A 81 -18.79 16.18 -10.39
C ILE A 81 -19.75 17.18 -11.02
N HIS A 82 -19.55 18.46 -10.76
CA HIS A 82 -20.38 19.51 -11.36
C HIS A 82 -19.82 19.97 -12.72
N ARG A 83 -20.69 20.31 -13.68
CA ARG A 83 -20.30 20.78 -15.02
C ARG A 83 -19.36 22.00 -15.01
N SER A 84 -19.40 22.81 -13.94
CA SER A 84 -18.51 23.96 -13.78
C SER A 84 -17.03 23.58 -13.59
N GLN A 85 -16.73 22.34 -13.20
CA GLN A 85 -15.36 21.85 -12.95
C GLN A 85 -14.75 21.17 -14.19
N LEU A 86 -15.39 21.27 -15.36
CA LEU A 86 -14.94 20.66 -16.61
C LEU A 86 -13.51 21.06 -16.96
N SER A 87 -13.19 22.35 -16.87
CA SER A 87 -11.86 22.89 -17.19
C SER A 87 -10.78 22.32 -16.28
N ASP A 88 -11.07 22.18 -14.99
CA ASP A 88 -10.13 21.63 -14.01
C ASP A 88 -9.85 20.16 -14.32
N ILE A 89 -10.90 19.39 -14.65
CA ILE A 89 -10.78 17.97 -15.00
C ILE A 89 -9.97 17.79 -16.28
N GLU A 90 -10.21 18.62 -17.30
CA GLU A 90 -9.44 18.59 -18.53
C GLU A 90 -7.95 18.84 -18.26
N GLN A 91 -7.62 19.83 -17.44
CA GLN A 91 -6.25 20.14 -17.05
C GLN A 91 -5.59 19.01 -16.26
N ILE A 92 -6.34 18.36 -15.36
CA ILE A 92 -5.87 17.20 -14.60
C ILE A 92 -5.63 16.00 -15.53
N ILE A 93 -6.54 15.73 -16.47
CA ILE A 93 -6.38 14.66 -17.46
C ILE A 93 -5.17 14.93 -18.35
N TYR A 94 -4.97 16.17 -18.79
CA TYR A 94 -3.79 16.58 -19.54
C TYR A 94 -2.50 16.34 -18.73
N TYR A 95 -2.48 16.75 -17.45
CA TYR A 95 -1.35 16.50 -16.56
C TYR A 95 -1.04 15.00 -16.42
N LEU A 96 -2.07 14.17 -16.19
CA LEU A 96 -1.92 12.71 -16.07
C LEU A 96 -1.48 12.04 -17.38
N LYS A 97 -1.86 12.60 -18.54
CA LYS A 97 -1.43 12.15 -19.86
C LYS A 97 0.06 12.42 -20.09
N ASN A 98 0.52 13.60 -19.71
CA ASN A 98 1.87 14.09 -19.97
C ASN A 98 2.87 13.72 -18.87
N ARG A 99 2.38 13.13 -17.77
CA ARG A 99 3.22 12.65 -16.68
C ARG A 99 4.14 11.52 -17.17
N LYS A 100 5.45 11.78 -17.18
CA LYS A 100 6.45 10.72 -17.37
C LYS A 100 6.35 9.76 -16.20
N ASN A 101 6.10 8.49 -16.52
CA ASN A 101 6.11 7.41 -15.54
C ASN A 101 7.53 7.32 -14.96
N VAL A 102 7.72 7.68 -13.69
CA VAL A 102 9.05 7.69 -13.04
C VAL A 102 9.59 6.28 -12.82
N GLU A 103 8.82 5.23 -13.10
CA GLU A 103 9.22 3.83 -12.88
C GLU A 103 9.58 3.03 -14.15
N GLN A 104 9.94 3.70 -15.26
CA GLN A 104 10.45 3.02 -16.47
C GLN A 104 11.71 3.69 -17.06
N SER A 105 12.62 4.17 -16.22
CA SER A 105 13.90 4.75 -16.67
C SER A 105 15.07 4.32 -15.80
N SER A 106 15.32 3.02 -15.73
CA SER A 106 16.62 2.47 -15.31
C SER A 106 17.14 1.41 -16.29
N ALA A 107 16.92 1.65 -17.58
CA ALA A 107 17.66 1.00 -18.66
C ALA A 107 18.00 2.06 -19.72
N SER A 108 19.29 2.36 -19.82
CA SER A 108 19.94 3.14 -20.90
C SER A 108 19.93 4.67 -20.80
N SER A 109 20.96 5.25 -20.16
CA SER A 109 21.95 6.07 -20.89
C SER A 109 23.10 6.50 -19.97
N VAL A 110 24.31 6.35 -20.50
CA VAL A 110 25.56 6.90 -19.99
C VAL A 110 25.56 8.41 -20.22
N GLY A 111 25.95 9.20 -19.23
CA GLY A 111 26.15 10.65 -19.37
C GLY A 111 26.68 11.29 -18.10
N VAL A 112 27.98 11.54 -18.08
CA VAL A 112 28.78 12.18 -17.02
C VAL A 112 28.31 13.60 -16.71
N GLY A 113 28.31 13.99 -15.42
CA GLY A 113 28.10 15.38 -15.00
C GLY A 113 28.26 15.57 -13.49
N VAL A 114 29.44 16.04 -13.09
CA VAL A 114 29.87 16.42 -11.72
C VAL A 114 29.03 17.58 -11.18
N GLY A 115 28.68 17.54 -9.89
CA GLY A 115 28.07 18.70 -9.20
C GLY A 115 27.64 18.43 -7.76
N SER A 116 28.54 18.73 -6.83
CA SER A 116 28.39 18.79 -5.37
C SER A 116 27.07 19.37 -4.86
N GLN A 117 26.42 18.74 -3.87
CA GLN A 117 26.33 19.32 -2.51
C GLN A 117 25.75 18.35 -1.48
N ARG A 118 26.42 18.32 -0.33
CA ARG A 118 26.08 17.62 0.92
C ARG A 118 24.73 18.07 1.47
N SER A 119 23.99 17.16 2.10
CA SER A 119 23.08 17.46 3.21
C SER A 119 22.88 16.22 4.06
N VAL A 120 23.59 16.19 5.18
CA VAL A 120 23.43 15.22 6.28
C VAL A 120 22.17 15.61 7.04
N SER A 121 21.21 14.71 7.23
CA SER A 121 20.16 14.86 8.25
C SER A 121 19.58 13.52 8.70
N ARG A 122 20.15 13.06 9.82
CA ARG A 122 19.49 12.52 11.02
C ARG A 122 18.34 11.52 10.85
N VAL A 123 18.62 10.30 11.34
CA VAL A 123 17.65 9.35 11.89
C VAL A 123 16.65 10.08 12.78
N SER A 124 15.37 10.01 12.41
CA SER A 124 14.25 10.22 13.30
C SER A 124 13.19 9.19 12.93
N GLY A 125 12.90 8.29 13.88
CA GLY A 125 11.79 7.37 13.80
C GLY A 125 10.49 8.15 13.66
N LYS A 126 10.01 8.25 12.42
CA LYS A 126 8.61 8.48 12.11
C LYS A 126 8.27 7.49 11.02
N VAL A 127 7.42 6.54 11.38
CA VAL A 127 6.59 5.83 10.41
C VAL A 127 5.90 6.88 9.54
N SER A 128 6.44 7.09 8.33
CA SER A 128 5.72 7.84 7.32
C SER A 128 4.41 7.11 7.08
N PRO A 129 3.25 7.78 7.11
CA PRO A 129 2.05 7.19 6.55
C PRO A 129 2.29 7.13 5.05
N MET A 130 2.90 6.04 4.59
CA MET A 130 2.79 5.59 3.22
C MET A 130 1.29 5.41 3.03
N MET A 131 0.65 6.40 2.41
CA MET A 131 -0.75 6.33 2.03
C MET A 131 -0.82 5.34 0.87
N GLU A 132 -0.66 4.04 1.18
CA GLU A 132 -1.17 2.96 0.36
C GLU A 132 -2.66 3.28 0.20
N VAL A 133 -3.08 3.63 -1.00
CA VAL A 133 -4.50 3.52 -1.38
C VAL A 133 -4.79 2.03 -1.33
N THR A 134 -5.12 1.52 -0.14
CA THR A 134 -5.49 0.13 0.06
C THR A 134 -6.75 -0.10 -0.75
N GLU A 135 -6.60 -0.83 -1.86
CA GLU A 135 -7.71 -1.46 -2.57
C GLU A 135 -8.59 -2.14 -1.52
N LYS A 136 -9.82 -1.64 -1.34
CA LYS A 136 -10.69 -2.11 -0.25
C LYS A 136 -11.16 -3.52 -0.57
N ALA A 137 -10.62 -4.50 0.16
CA ALA A 137 -11.01 -5.89 0.02
C ALA A 137 -12.50 -6.10 0.35
N SER A 138 -13.11 -7.03 -0.37
CA SER A 138 -14.48 -7.48 -0.17
C SER A 138 -14.49 -9.00 -0.08
N ILE A 139 -15.16 -9.56 0.93
CA ILE A 139 -15.22 -11.02 1.16
C ILE A 139 -15.80 -11.79 -0.05
N ARG A 140 -16.67 -11.12 -0.81
CA ARG A 140 -17.28 -11.65 -2.05
C ARG A 140 -16.28 -11.98 -3.17
N ASN A 141 -15.05 -11.48 -3.07
CA ASN A 141 -13.99 -11.66 -4.05
C ASN A 141 -12.88 -12.56 -3.51
N ILE A 142 -13.14 -13.34 -2.45
CA ILE A 142 -12.13 -14.19 -1.81
C ILE A 142 -11.46 -15.15 -2.78
N ASP A 143 -12.21 -15.71 -3.72
CA ASP A 143 -11.68 -16.64 -4.73
C ASP A 143 -10.66 -15.95 -5.65
N GLU A 144 -10.94 -14.73 -6.10
CA GLU A 144 -10.00 -13.92 -6.89
C GLU A 144 -8.70 -13.67 -6.10
N TYR A 145 -8.79 -13.46 -4.78
CA TYR A 145 -7.61 -13.22 -3.94
C TYR A 145 -6.81 -14.50 -3.71
N ILE A 146 -7.47 -15.66 -3.66
CA ILE A 146 -6.84 -16.98 -3.59
C ILE A 146 -6.10 -17.28 -4.89
N GLU A 147 -6.66 -16.96 -6.05
CA GLU A 147 -6.01 -17.13 -7.35
C GLU A 147 -4.65 -16.40 -7.41
N LEU A 148 -4.57 -15.17 -6.90
CA LEU A 148 -3.32 -14.40 -6.81
C LEU A 148 -2.22 -15.13 -6.01
N LEU A 149 -2.57 -16.06 -5.11
CA LEU A 149 -1.60 -16.85 -4.34
C LEU A 149 -0.93 -17.97 -5.15
N TYR A 150 -1.40 -18.24 -6.37
CA TYR A 150 -0.79 -19.21 -7.29
C TYR A 150 0.13 -18.56 -8.33
N GLU A 151 0.06 -17.24 -8.46
CA GLU A 151 0.82 -16.44 -9.42
C GLU A 151 2.24 -16.10 -8.92
N ASP A 152 2.87 -15.12 -9.56
CA ASP A 152 4.20 -14.60 -9.22
C ASP A 152 4.25 -13.92 -7.84
N LEU A 153 5.47 -13.72 -7.33
CA LEU A 153 5.73 -13.18 -5.99
C LEU A 153 5.02 -11.84 -5.73
N SER A 154 4.96 -10.95 -6.72
CA SER A 154 4.28 -9.66 -6.60
C SER A 154 2.78 -9.82 -6.38
N GLU A 155 2.14 -10.71 -7.14
CA GLU A 155 0.72 -11.01 -7.02
C GLU A 155 0.40 -11.75 -5.72
N LYS A 156 1.27 -12.66 -5.27
CA LYS A 156 1.17 -13.29 -3.94
C LYS A 156 1.16 -12.27 -2.80
N VAL A 157 2.04 -11.25 -2.87
CA VAL A 157 2.07 -10.15 -1.88
C VAL A 157 0.76 -9.34 -1.95
N LYS A 158 0.23 -9.10 -3.15
CA LYS A 158 -1.06 -8.41 -3.32
C LYS A 158 -2.23 -9.22 -2.76
N GLY A 159 -2.37 -10.48 -3.15
CA GLY A 159 -3.42 -11.39 -2.69
C GLY A 159 -3.42 -11.57 -1.18
N SER A 160 -2.24 -11.82 -0.60
CA SER A 160 -2.10 -11.93 0.87
C SER A 160 -2.47 -10.63 1.60
N ARG A 161 -2.17 -9.45 1.04
CA ARG A 161 -2.58 -8.16 1.64
C ARG A 161 -4.12 -7.99 1.63
N LEU A 162 -4.78 -8.36 0.53
CA LEU A 162 -6.24 -8.29 0.40
C LEU A 162 -6.92 -9.26 1.37
N ILE A 163 -6.44 -10.49 1.47
CA ILE A 163 -6.95 -11.48 2.43
C ILE A 163 -6.71 -11.01 3.87
N LEU A 164 -5.56 -10.40 4.16
CA LEU A 164 -5.28 -9.82 5.48
C LEU A 164 -6.28 -8.73 5.84
N GLN A 165 -6.66 -7.87 4.89
CA GLN A 165 -7.67 -6.85 5.15
C GLN A 165 -9.02 -7.48 5.56
N LEU A 166 -9.41 -8.59 4.93
CA LEU A 166 -10.63 -9.32 5.31
C LEU A 166 -10.51 -9.94 6.70
N ALA A 167 -9.39 -10.61 6.98
CA ALA A 167 -9.17 -11.32 8.24
C ALA A 167 -9.08 -10.40 9.47
N ARG A 168 -8.79 -9.10 9.27
CA ARG A 168 -8.77 -8.10 10.36
C ARG A 168 -10.16 -7.67 10.82
N ASP A 169 -11.18 -7.96 10.04
CA ASP A 169 -12.57 -7.70 10.39
C ASP A 169 -13.20 -8.98 10.95
N PRO A 170 -13.53 -9.03 12.26
CA PRO A 170 -14.08 -10.24 12.90
C PRO A 170 -15.33 -10.79 12.22
N ASP A 171 -16.15 -9.93 11.61
CA ASP A 171 -17.40 -10.32 10.95
C ASP A 171 -17.15 -11.23 9.73
N ASN A 172 -15.96 -11.14 9.11
CA ASN A 172 -15.59 -11.97 7.96
C ASN A 172 -15.04 -13.35 8.37
N LEU A 173 -14.68 -13.56 9.65
CA LEU A 173 -13.98 -14.77 10.08
C LEU A 173 -14.82 -16.03 9.93
N GLU A 174 -16.14 -15.94 10.15
CA GLU A 174 -17.05 -17.06 9.98
C GLU A 174 -17.16 -17.50 8.51
N GLU A 175 -17.10 -16.56 7.57
CA GLU A 175 -17.12 -16.87 6.14
C GLU A 175 -15.77 -17.42 5.66
N LEU A 176 -14.67 -16.87 6.17
CA LEU A 176 -13.32 -17.36 5.89
C LEU A 176 -13.08 -18.78 6.43
N GLU A 177 -13.72 -19.15 7.54
CA GLU A 177 -13.62 -20.50 8.12
C GLU A 177 -14.23 -21.56 7.21
N LYS A 178 -15.31 -21.21 6.51
CA LYS A 178 -15.98 -22.10 5.54
C LYS A 178 -15.20 -22.26 4.24
N ASN A 179 -14.21 -21.40 3.99
CA ASN A 179 -13.39 -21.46 2.79
C ASN A 179 -12.06 -22.20 3.06
N GLU A 180 -12.07 -23.54 2.99
CA GLU A 180 -10.86 -24.34 3.21
C GLU A 180 -9.73 -24.02 2.20
N ALA A 181 -10.09 -23.53 1.00
CA ALA A 181 -9.11 -23.20 -0.04
C ALA A 181 -8.21 -22.02 0.38
N VAL A 182 -8.74 -21.00 1.08
CA VAL A 182 -7.90 -19.90 1.58
C VAL A 182 -6.87 -20.40 2.60
N LEU A 183 -7.29 -21.28 3.52
CA LEU A 183 -6.43 -21.81 4.58
C LEU A 183 -5.32 -22.69 3.99
N SER A 184 -5.70 -23.56 3.06
CA SER A 184 -4.76 -24.41 2.33
C SER A 184 -3.75 -23.58 1.54
N ALA A 185 -4.21 -22.61 0.75
CA ALA A 185 -3.35 -21.76 -0.06
C ALA A 185 -2.37 -20.92 0.78
N LEU A 186 -2.85 -20.27 1.85
CA LEU A 186 -2.01 -19.48 2.75
C LEU A 186 -0.95 -20.34 3.44
N SER A 187 -1.32 -21.53 3.92
CA SER A 187 -0.38 -22.44 4.58
C SER A 187 0.70 -22.94 3.62
N ARG A 188 0.34 -23.24 2.36
CA ARG A 188 1.27 -23.64 1.31
C ARG A 188 2.26 -22.52 0.99
N VAL A 189 1.76 -21.32 0.73
CA VAL A 189 2.61 -20.15 0.40
C VAL A 189 3.55 -19.82 1.56
N LEU A 190 3.07 -19.91 2.82
CA LEU A 190 3.93 -19.71 3.99
C LEU A 190 5.00 -20.80 4.13
N ARG A 191 4.82 -22.01 3.61
CA ARG A 191 5.85 -23.06 3.63
C ARG A 191 6.91 -22.87 2.54
N GLU A 192 6.47 -22.44 1.36
CA GLU A 192 7.29 -22.40 0.15
C GLU A 192 8.03 -21.07 -0.02
N ASP A 193 7.37 -19.94 0.21
CA ASP A 193 7.83 -18.62 -0.27
C ASP A 193 8.22 -17.65 0.85
N TRP A 194 8.13 -18.05 2.12
CA TRP A 194 8.32 -17.13 3.26
C TRP A 194 9.70 -16.49 3.34
N ARG A 195 10.75 -17.14 2.83
CA ARG A 195 12.12 -16.60 2.78
C ARG A 195 12.33 -15.57 1.69
N ARG A 196 11.42 -15.52 0.69
CA ARG A 196 11.57 -14.72 -0.53
C ARG A 196 11.13 -13.28 -0.33
N SER A 197 10.15 -13.04 0.55
CA SER A 197 9.60 -11.72 0.82
C SER A 197 9.15 -11.61 2.28
N LEU A 198 9.67 -10.58 2.97
CA LEU A 198 9.29 -10.27 4.34
C LEU A 198 7.84 -9.77 4.42
N ASP A 199 7.39 -9.02 3.41
CA ASP A 199 6.01 -8.52 3.35
C ASP A 199 5.02 -9.68 3.21
N LEU A 200 5.33 -10.65 2.36
CA LEU A 200 4.50 -11.84 2.17
C LEU A 200 4.39 -12.66 3.46
N SER A 201 5.53 -12.96 4.10
CA SER A 201 5.54 -13.74 5.35
C SER A 201 4.82 -13.01 6.47
N THR A 202 5.04 -11.69 6.61
CA THR A 202 4.36 -10.86 7.60
C THR A 202 2.86 -10.83 7.38
N ASN A 203 2.39 -10.66 6.14
CA ASN A 203 0.97 -10.67 5.83
C ASN A 203 0.31 -11.99 6.24
N ILE A 204 0.91 -13.12 5.83
CA ILE A 204 0.33 -14.44 6.09
C ILE A 204 0.39 -14.80 7.58
N ILE A 205 1.49 -14.50 8.28
CA ILE A 205 1.57 -14.71 9.73
C ILE A 205 0.51 -13.88 10.46
N TYR A 206 0.30 -12.63 10.03
CA TYR A 206 -0.73 -11.79 10.64
C TYR A 206 -2.15 -12.33 10.34
N ILE A 207 -2.42 -12.86 9.14
CA ILE A 207 -3.69 -13.55 8.86
C ILE A 207 -3.91 -14.69 9.87
N PHE A 208 -2.92 -15.55 10.08
CA PHE A 208 -3.04 -16.64 11.04
C PHE A 208 -3.14 -16.18 12.49
N PHE A 209 -2.54 -15.04 12.84
CA PHE A 209 -2.77 -14.39 14.13
C PHE A 209 -4.23 -13.96 14.27
N CYS A 210 -4.82 -13.30 13.26
CA CYS A 210 -6.24 -12.95 13.29
C CYS A 210 -7.12 -14.21 13.45
N PHE A 211 -6.83 -15.27 12.70
CA PHE A 211 -7.54 -16.55 12.83
C PHE A 211 -7.40 -17.15 14.22
N SER A 212 -6.26 -17.00 14.89
CA SER A 212 -6.06 -17.51 16.26
C SER A 212 -6.97 -16.85 17.30
N THR A 213 -7.56 -15.69 16.99
CA THR A 213 -8.56 -15.04 17.87
C THR A 213 -9.93 -15.73 17.85
N TYR A 214 -10.21 -16.57 16.84
CA TYR A 214 -11.47 -17.28 16.68
C TYR A 214 -11.27 -18.80 16.86
N THR A 215 -11.96 -19.38 17.85
CA THR A 215 -11.70 -20.74 18.33
C THR A 215 -11.88 -21.82 17.26
N SER A 216 -12.75 -21.60 16.26
CA SER A 216 -12.95 -22.57 15.17
C SER A 216 -11.70 -22.79 14.31
N PHE A 217 -10.80 -21.80 14.23
CA PHE A 217 -9.54 -21.97 13.51
C PHE A 217 -8.44 -22.68 14.32
N HIS A 218 -8.60 -22.90 15.63
CA HIS A 218 -7.51 -23.42 16.47
C HIS A 218 -7.04 -24.81 16.02
N SER A 219 -7.98 -25.70 15.71
CA SER A 219 -7.68 -27.04 15.18
C SER A 219 -6.94 -26.94 13.84
N VAL A 220 -7.37 -26.04 12.97
CA VAL A 220 -6.78 -25.80 11.65
C VAL A 220 -5.35 -25.27 11.76
N ILE A 221 -5.11 -24.28 12.62
CA ILE A 221 -3.79 -23.70 12.88
C ILE A 221 -2.80 -24.76 13.38
N VAL A 222 -3.26 -25.64 14.27
CA VAL A 222 -2.46 -26.76 14.79
C VAL A 222 -2.18 -27.79 13.68
N ASN A 223 -3.20 -28.18 12.91
CA ASN A 223 -3.07 -29.17 11.83
C ASN A 223 -2.08 -28.71 10.75
N TYR A 224 -2.12 -27.43 10.37
CA TYR A 224 -1.15 -26.84 9.45
C TYR A 224 0.19 -26.48 10.10
N LYS A 225 0.42 -26.80 11.39
CA LYS A 225 1.65 -26.54 12.14
C LYS A 225 2.14 -25.09 12.01
N ILE A 226 1.21 -24.13 11.99
CA ILE A 226 1.54 -22.72 11.75
C ILE A 226 2.48 -22.17 12.81
N GLY A 227 2.31 -22.57 14.08
CA GLY A 227 3.20 -22.15 15.17
C GLY A 227 4.67 -22.53 14.93
N SER A 228 4.93 -23.74 14.41
CA SER A 228 6.30 -24.15 14.06
C SER A 228 6.86 -23.31 12.92
N LEU A 229 6.04 -23.04 11.88
CA LEU A 229 6.46 -22.19 10.76
C LEU A 229 6.79 -20.77 11.21
N CYS A 230 6.00 -20.19 12.12
CA CYS A 230 6.30 -18.88 12.68
C CYS A 230 7.66 -18.87 13.39
N MET A 231 7.98 -19.91 14.15
CA MET A 231 9.30 -20.02 14.80
C MET A 231 10.44 -20.14 13.78
N ASP A 232 10.26 -20.92 12.72
CA ASP A 232 11.24 -21.05 11.64
C ASP A 232 11.47 -19.69 10.94
N VAL A 233 10.41 -18.94 10.69
CA VAL A 233 10.47 -17.59 10.09
C VAL A 233 11.25 -16.64 10.98
N ILE A 234 10.95 -16.63 12.28
CA ILE A 234 11.62 -15.77 13.26
C ILE A 234 13.11 -16.11 13.35
N ASP A 235 13.48 -17.38 13.50
CA ASP A 235 14.89 -17.81 13.61
C ASP A 235 15.69 -17.39 12.37
N TYR A 236 15.13 -17.57 11.18
CA TYR A 236 15.80 -17.15 9.95
C TYR A 236 15.98 -15.63 9.86
N GLU A 237 14.96 -14.83 10.19
CA GLU A 237 15.09 -13.36 10.13
C GLU A 237 16.06 -12.82 11.19
N LEU A 238 16.15 -13.46 12.37
CA LEU A 238 17.17 -13.15 13.37
C LEU A 238 18.59 -13.41 12.82
N ARG A 239 18.83 -14.58 12.23
CA ARG A 239 20.14 -14.91 11.63
C ARG A 239 20.50 -13.99 10.48
N ARG A 240 19.53 -13.65 9.64
CA ARG A 240 19.70 -12.71 8.53
C ARG A 240 20.08 -11.32 9.02
N TYR A 241 19.45 -10.86 10.10
CA TYR A 241 19.79 -9.61 10.76
C TYR A 241 21.23 -9.63 11.30
N ASP A 242 21.64 -10.70 11.99
CA ASP A 242 23.00 -10.84 12.52
C ASP A 242 24.05 -10.81 11.40
N GLN A 243 23.80 -11.47 10.27
CA GLN A 243 24.68 -11.42 9.10
C GLN A 243 24.79 -10.00 8.53
N MET A 244 23.66 -9.29 8.36
CA MET A 244 23.65 -7.92 7.86
C MET A 244 24.42 -6.97 8.79
N LYS A 245 24.27 -7.16 10.10
CA LYS A 245 25.00 -6.39 11.12
C LYS A 245 26.51 -6.64 11.02
N HIS A 246 26.93 -7.90 10.92
CA HIS A 246 28.32 -8.27 10.75
C HIS A 246 28.94 -7.63 9.48
N ASP A 247 28.22 -7.66 8.35
CA ASP A 247 28.70 -7.07 7.09
C ASP A 247 28.86 -5.54 7.18
N LEU A 248 27.95 -4.86 7.88
CA LEU A 248 28.05 -3.42 8.12
C LEU A 248 29.26 -3.06 9.00
N ASP A 249 29.53 -3.84 10.04
CA ASP A 249 30.65 -3.60 10.94
C ASP A 249 31.99 -3.95 10.28
N ALA A 250 32.02 -4.97 9.43
CA ALA A 250 33.17 -5.29 8.58
C ALA A 250 33.48 -4.14 7.60
N ARG A 251 32.47 -3.52 6.99
CA ARG A 251 32.65 -2.35 6.09
C ARG A 251 33.18 -1.12 6.82
N LYS A 252 32.71 -0.84 8.04
CA LYS A 252 33.24 0.27 8.85
C LYS A 252 34.71 0.04 9.21
N SER A 253 35.05 -1.19 9.61
CA SER A 253 36.41 -1.56 9.98
C SER A 253 37.37 -1.54 8.76
N GLY A 254 36.91 -2.03 7.60
CA GLY A 254 37.67 -1.99 6.34
C GLY A 254 37.83 -0.58 5.75
N GLY A 255 36.83 0.30 5.90
CA GLY A 255 36.93 1.71 5.50
C GLY A 255 37.93 2.51 6.33
N ILE A 256 38.07 2.19 7.62
CA ILE A 256 39.10 2.76 8.50
C ILE A 256 40.50 2.30 8.08
N ALA A 257 40.67 1.02 7.75
CA ALA A 257 41.96 0.49 7.28
C ALA A 257 42.41 1.12 5.94
N ALA A 258 41.48 1.37 5.01
CA ALA A 258 41.78 2.03 3.74
C ALA A 258 42.16 3.52 3.89
N ALA A 259 41.54 4.24 4.83
CA ALA A 259 41.88 5.64 5.11
C ALA A 259 43.25 5.79 5.79
N VAL A 260 43.64 4.86 6.66
CA VAL A 260 44.95 4.86 7.32
C VAL A 260 46.08 4.52 6.34
N GLY A 261 45.81 3.69 5.31
CA GLY A 261 46.80 3.34 4.28
C GLY A 261 47.21 4.48 3.34
N GLN A 262 46.34 5.48 3.11
CA GLN A 262 46.67 6.63 2.25
C GLN A 262 47.47 7.72 2.97
N CYS A 263 47.28 7.93 4.28
CA CYS A 263 48.06 8.91 5.05
C CYS A 263 49.52 8.47 5.33
N ALA A 264 49.85 7.19 5.16
CA ALA A 264 51.21 6.68 5.40
C ALA A 264 52.15 6.77 4.17
N GLY A 265 51.62 7.09 2.98
CA GLY A 265 52.41 7.14 1.73
C GLY A 265 53.10 8.49 1.45
N GLU A 266 52.69 9.56 2.11
CA GLU A 266 53.06 10.94 1.77
C GLU A 266 54.07 11.56 2.76
N ASN A 267 55.10 10.81 3.17
CA ASN A 267 56.15 11.36 4.07
C ASN A 267 57.55 10.78 3.86
N ARG A 268 57.90 10.35 2.63
CA ARG A 268 59.27 9.95 2.27
C ARG A 268 59.78 10.70 1.04
N HIS A 269 60.01 12.00 1.16
CA HIS A 269 61.01 12.70 0.33
C HIS A 269 61.47 13.97 1.05
N GLY A 270 62.67 13.90 1.62
CA GLY A 270 63.34 15.06 2.20
C GLY A 270 64.24 14.68 3.35
N SER A 271 65.46 14.21 3.05
CA SER A 271 66.67 14.40 3.86
C SER A 271 67.88 13.74 3.20
N GLY A 272 68.92 14.55 2.95
CA GLY A 272 70.25 14.19 2.43
C GLY A 272 70.60 15.13 1.26
N GLY A 273 71.37 16.23 1.39
CA GLY A 273 72.53 16.48 2.28
C GLY A 273 73.68 15.58 1.83
N ASP A 274 74.81 16.02 1.27
CA ASP A 274 75.49 17.32 1.13
C ASP A 274 76.14 17.40 -0.27
#